data_AF-A0A964EZZ3-F1
#
_entry.id   AF-A0A964EZZ3-F1
#
_cell.length_a   1.000
_cell.length_b   1.000
_cell.length_c   1.000
_cell.angle_alpha   90.00
_cell.angle_beta   90.00
_cell.angle_gamma   90.00
#
_symmetry.space_group_name_H-M   'P 1'
#
loop_
_entity.id
_entity.type
_entity.pdbx_description
1 polymer ?
#
loop_
_entity_poly.entity_id
_entity_poly.type
_entity_poly.pdbx_seq_one_letter_code
_entity_poly.pdbx_strand_id
1 'polypeptide(L)'
;MVSVWMWGVLGALLVGGVVLTFVARRPVTGPTLAEAEPQVDEAIRSLAEGAWAAPRAAQEAAALLAQEDHRRALDRLERAISRTELPPDAPALLLVRGLIRYRQAMWRQAFLDLQRAYARRHGYPKDAMRTLVWAAIRRLELDGDD
;
A
#
# COMPACT_ATOMS: atom_id res chain seq x y z
N MET A 1 31.87 -46.81 34.55
CA MET A 1 31.16 -45.54 34.37
C MET A 1 31.28 -45.14 32.90
N VAL A 2 30.26 -45.45 32.11
CA VAL A 2 30.26 -45.21 30.66
C VAL A 2 29.36 -44.00 30.39
N SER A 3 29.92 -42.91 29.86
CA SER A 3 29.14 -41.78 29.35
C SER A 3 28.67 -42.10 27.93
N VAL A 4 27.35 -42.09 27.78
CA VAL A 4 26.62 -42.29 26.53
C VAL A 4 26.79 -41.04 25.67
N TRP A 5 27.53 -41.17 24.57
CA TRP A 5 27.48 -40.24 23.44
C TRP A 5 26.75 -40.92 22.28
N MET A 6 25.93 -40.13 21.61
CA MET A 6 25.56 -40.30 20.19
C MET A 6 24.59 -41.44 19.85
N TRP A 7 23.29 -41.12 19.91
CA TRP A 7 22.29 -41.74 19.05
C TRP A 7 21.92 -40.77 17.93
N GLY A 8 21.85 -41.29 16.71
CA GLY A 8 21.49 -40.55 15.50
C GLY A 8 22.13 -41.18 14.27
N VAL A 9 21.98 -42.49 14.11
CA VAL A 9 21.14 -43.09 13.06
C VAL A 9 21.67 -42.80 11.65
N LEU A 10 22.41 -43.79 11.15
CA LEU A 10 22.55 -44.09 9.74
C LEU A 10 21.17 -44.17 9.08
N GLY A 11 20.97 -43.39 8.02
CA GLY A 11 19.83 -43.49 7.13
C GLY A 11 20.22 -43.11 5.71
N ALA A 12 20.46 -44.13 4.90
CA ALA A 12 20.39 -44.18 3.43
C ALA A 12 21.48 -43.45 2.60
N LEU A 13 22.27 -44.31 1.95
CA LEU A 13 23.08 -44.06 0.77
C LEU A 13 22.26 -43.53 -0.42
N LEU A 14 22.84 -42.55 -1.11
CA LEU A 14 23.03 -42.43 -2.57
C LEU A 14 21.83 -42.66 -3.49
N VAL A 15 21.47 -41.64 -4.28
CA VAL A 15 21.84 -41.50 -5.70
C VAL A 15 20.88 -40.49 -6.34
N GLY A 16 21.43 -39.41 -6.91
CA GLY A 16 20.79 -38.67 -7.99
C GLY A 16 20.12 -37.36 -7.57
N GLY A 17 20.73 -36.24 -7.98
CA GLY A 17 20.00 -35.00 -8.21
C GLY A 17 20.35 -33.87 -7.24
N VAL A 18 21.29 -33.05 -7.67
CA VAL A 18 21.28 -31.59 -7.50
C VAL A 18 21.19 -31.09 -6.04
N VAL A 19 22.35 -30.64 -5.56
CA VAL A 19 22.47 -29.60 -4.54
C VAL A 19 21.67 -28.38 -5.01
N LEU A 20 20.43 -28.27 -4.58
CA LEU A 20 19.67 -27.02 -4.62
C LEU A 20 19.25 -26.75 -3.18
N THR A 21 20.17 -26.10 -2.48
CA THR A 21 19.94 -25.32 -1.27
C THR A 21 18.76 -24.37 -1.53
N PHE A 22 17.56 -24.86 -1.26
CA PHE A 22 16.35 -24.05 -1.30
C PHE A 22 16.31 -23.23 0.00
N VAL A 23 17.18 -22.23 0.08
CA VAL A 23 16.91 -21.08 0.93
C VAL A 23 15.73 -20.38 0.27
N ALA A 24 14.53 -20.83 0.64
CA ALA A 24 13.29 -20.17 0.30
C ALA A 24 13.40 -18.72 0.80
N ARG A 25 13.77 -17.80 -0.10
CA ARG A 25 13.45 -16.39 0.05
C ARG A 25 11.98 -16.36 0.40
N ARG A 26 11.62 -16.00 1.63
CA ARG A 26 10.23 -15.87 2.02
C ARG A 26 9.56 -14.99 0.96
N PRO A 27 8.50 -15.45 0.27
CA PRO A 27 7.80 -14.58 -0.67
C PRO A 27 7.40 -13.33 0.10
N VAL A 28 7.59 -12.15 -0.51
CA VAL A 28 7.16 -10.91 0.13
C VAL A 28 5.64 -10.99 0.26
N THR A 29 5.15 -11.35 1.45
CA THR A 29 3.74 -11.65 1.71
C THR A 29 2.96 -10.35 1.76
N GLY A 30 2.53 -9.86 0.60
CA GLY A 30 1.56 -8.79 0.41
C GLY A 30 0.39 -9.28 -0.45
N PRO A 31 -0.76 -8.59 -0.42
CA PRO A 31 -1.87 -8.91 -1.31
C PRO A 31 -1.43 -8.81 -2.77
N THR A 32 -2.02 -9.66 -3.60
CA THR A 32 -1.93 -9.55 -5.05
C THR A 32 -2.59 -8.25 -5.52
N LEU A 33 -2.27 -7.78 -6.72
CA LEU A 33 -2.92 -6.57 -7.27
C LEU A 33 -4.44 -6.75 -7.35
N ALA A 34 -4.92 -7.94 -7.75
CA ALA A 34 -6.35 -8.25 -7.82
C ALA A 34 -7.06 -8.17 -6.45
N GLU A 35 -6.37 -8.48 -5.36
CA GLU A 35 -6.89 -8.33 -4.00
C GLU A 35 -6.78 -6.89 -3.47
N ALA A 36 -5.83 -6.12 -3.98
CA ALA A 36 -5.53 -4.78 -3.51
C ALA A 36 -6.38 -3.69 -4.20
N GLU A 37 -6.70 -3.85 -5.49
CA GLU A 37 -7.49 -2.87 -6.27
C GLU A 37 -8.87 -2.58 -5.64
N PRO A 38 -9.68 -3.58 -5.22
CA PRO A 38 -10.96 -3.29 -4.57
C PRO A 38 -10.79 -2.51 -3.26
N GLN A 39 -9.65 -2.66 -2.58
CA GLN A 39 -9.36 -1.92 -1.34
C GLN A 39 -8.99 -0.46 -1.62
N VAL A 40 -8.52 -0.13 -2.83
CA VAL A 40 -8.34 1.27 -3.28
C VAL A 40 -9.71 1.93 -3.42
N ASP A 41 -10.65 1.27 -4.10
CA ASP A 41 -12.02 1.77 -4.29
C ASP A 41 -12.74 1.93 -2.94
N GLU A 42 -12.58 0.95 -2.06
CA GLU A 42 -13.10 0.98 -0.69
C GLU A 42 -12.54 2.16 0.11
N ALA A 43 -11.22 2.41 0.04
CA ALA A 43 -10.61 3.52 0.74
C ALA A 43 -11.13 4.88 0.25
N ILE A 44 -11.31 5.05 -1.06
CA ILE A 44 -11.87 6.28 -1.64
C ILE A 44 -13.29 6.51 -1.12
N ARG A 45 -14.13 5.49 -1.15
CA ARG A 45 -15.52 5.57 -0.67
C ARG A 45 -15.60 5.81 0.84
N SER A 46 -14.82 5.06 1.63
CA SER A 46 -14.72 5.25 3.08
C SER A 46 -14.27 6.66 3.47
N LEU A 47 -13.38 7.28 2.70
CA LEU A 47 -12.98 8.68 2.89
C LEU A 47 -14.12 9.64 2.52
N ALA A 48 -14.80 9.41 1.39
CA ALA A 48 -15.91 10.24 0.94
C ALA A 48 -17.10 10.24 1.91
N GLU A 49 -17.41 9.08 2.48
CA GLU A 49 -18.49 8.88 3.45
C GLU A 49 -18.11 9.32 4.88
N GLY A 50 -16.85 9.70 5.10
CA GLY A 50 -16.35 10.09 6.42
C GLY A 50 -16.17 8.94 7.40
N ALA A 51 -16.20 7.69 6.93
CA ALA A 51 -15.89 6.51 7.74
C ALA A 51 -14.44 6.53 8.25
N TRP A 52 -13.54 7.13 7.47
CA TRP A 52 -12.18 7.43 7.91
C TRP A 52 -12.14 8.86 8.45
N ALA A 53 -11.61 9.03 9.66
CA ALA A 53 -11.46 10.34 10.29
C ALA A 53 -10.52 11.23 9.47
N ALA A 54 -11.09 12.04 8.59
CA ALA A 54 -10.39 12.92 7.66
C ALA A 54 -11.05 14.31 7.69
N PRO A 55 -10.27 15.39 7.56
CA PRO A 55 -10.85 16.73 7.45
C PRO A 55 -11.79 16.84 6.26
N ARG A 56 -12.83 17.67 6.38
CA ARG A 56 -13.89 17.84 5.37
C ARG A 56 -13.36 18.04 3.95
N ALA A 57 -12.27 18.80 3.81
CA ALA A 57 -11.62 19.01 2.52
C ALA A 57 -11.12 17.72 1.84
N ALA A 58 -10.59 16.78 2.63
CA ALA A 58 -10.15 15.48 2.13
C ALA A 58 -11.35 14.58 1.78
N GLN A 59 -12.43 14.63 2.56
CA GLN A 59 -13.68 13.91 2.26
C GLN A 59 -14.31 14.40 0.95
N GLU A 60 -14.41 15.72 0.77
CA GLU A 60 -14.94 16.34 -0.45
C GLU A 60 -14.07 15.99 -1.68
N ALA A 61 -12.75 16.02 -1.54
CA ALA A 61 -11.84 15.59 -2.60
C ALA A 61 -11.98 14.09 -2.93
N ALA A 62 -12.13 13.23 -1.92
CA ALA A 62 -12.39 11.80 -2.12
C ALA A 62 -13.75 11.55 -2.79
N ALA A 63 -14.78 12.33 -2.46
CA ALA A 63 -16.09 12.24 -3.11
C ALA A 63 -16.05 12.62 -4.60
N LEU A 64 -15.24 13.62 -4.95
CA LEU A 64 -14.97 13.99 -6.36
C LEU A 64 -14.18 12.89 -7.08
N LEU A 65 -13.19 12.30 -6.39
CA LEU A 65 -12.41 11.18 -6.91
C LEU A 65 -13.28 9.93 -7.16
N ALA A 66 -14.27 9.66 -6.30
CA ALA A 66 -15.24 8.58 -6.48
C ALA A 66 -16.12 8.76 -7.73
N GLN A 67 -16.26 10.00 -8.21
CA GLN A 67 -16.97 10.35 -9.45
C GLN A 67 -16.01 10.43 -10.66
N GLU A 68 -14.76 9.96 -10.50
CA GLU A 68 -13.69 10.04 -11.51
C GLU A 68 -13.30 11.48 -11.92
N ASP A 69 -13.73 12.50 -11.16
CA ASP A 69 -13.37 13.88 -11.39
C ASP A 69 -12.02 14.23 -10.74
N HIS A 70 -10.96 13.66 -11.32
CA HIS A 70 -9.58 13.82 -10.84
C HIS A 70 -9.15 15.29 -10.76
N ARG A 71 -9.58 16.10 -11.72
CA ARG A 71 -9.22 17.52 -11.79
C ARG A 71 -9.83 18.28 -10.62
N ARG A 72 -11.15 18.16 -10.41
CA ARG A 72 -11.79 18.86 -9.29
C ARG A 72 -11.31 18.34 -7.93
N ALA A 73 -10.98 17.06 -7.83
CA ALA A 73 -10.40 16.49 -6.61
C ALA A 73 -9.05 17.16 -6.26
N LEU A 74 -8.16 17.34 -7.25
CA LEU A 74 -6.89 18.07 -7.06
C LEU A 74 -7.14 19.54 -6.71
N ASP A 75 -7.97 20.24 -7.48
CA ASP A 75 -8.30 21.65 -7.25
C ASP A 75 -8.89 21.86 -5.83
N ARG A 76 -9.62 20.87 -5.30
CA ARG A 76 -10.16 20.92 -3.92
C ARG A 76 -9.06 20.80 -2.86
N LEU A 77 -8.09 19.90 -3.06
CA LEU A 77 -6.95 19.75 -2.16
C LEU A 77 -6.03 20.97 -2.19
N GLU A 78 -5.73 21.51 -3.38
CA GLU A 78 -4.91 22.71 -3.52
C GLU A 78 -5.55 23.92 -2.83
N ARG A 79 -6.87 24.08 -2.98
CA ARG A 79 -7.62 25.10 -2.24
C ARG A 79 -7.53 24.88 -0.73
N ALA A 80 -7.61 23.64 -0.26
CA ALA A 80 -7.49 23.32 1.16
C ALA A 80 -6.12 23.74 1.74
N ILE A 81 -5.04 23.53 0.99
CA ILE A 81 -3.69 23.99 1.37
C ILE A 81 -3.66 25.52 1.38
N SER A 82 -4.12 26.16 0.30
CA SER A 82 -4.04 27.62 0.15
C SER A 82 -4.84 28.39 1.22
N ARG A 83 -5.91 27.79 1.73
CA ARG A 83 -6.77 28.36 2.78
C ARG A 83 -6.39 27.91 4.18
N THR A 84 -5.27 27.18 4.32
CA THR A 84 -4.78 26.66 5.60
C THR A 84 -5.79 25.71 6.29
N GLU A 85 -6.71 25.11 5.53
CA GLU A 85 -7.62 24.07 6.02
C GLU A 85 -6.86 22.76 6.30
N LEU A 86 -5.82 22.50 5.50
CA LEU A 86 -4.97 21.32 5.57
C LEU A 86 -3.50 21.69 5.38
N PRO A 87 -2.61 21.28 6.30
CA PRO A 87 -1.17 21.30 6.05
C PRO A 87 -0.80 20.50 4.79
N PRO A 88 0.22 20.92 4.02
CA PRO A 88 0.65 20.24 2.80
C PRO A 88 1.22 18.82 3.04
N ASP A 89 1.59 18.51 4.27
CA ASP A 89 2.09 17.22 4.74
C ASP A 89 1.06 16.47 5.62
N ALA A 90 -0.17 16.98 5.71
CA ALA A 90 -1.24 16.34 6.45
C ALA A 90 -1.49 14.91 5.90
N PRO A 91 -1.64 13.90 6.77
CA PRO A 91 -1.82 12.51 6.34
C PRO A 91 -3.00 12.32 5.39
N ALA A 92 -4.12 13.01 5.68
CA ALA A 92 -5.32 13.02 4.86
C ALA A 92 -5.07 13.54 3.44
N LEU A 93 -4.28 14.61 3.33
CA LEU A 93 -3.95 15.22 2.06
C LEU A 93 -3.02 14.33 1.25
N LEU A 94 -1.97 13.79 1.89
CA LEU A 94 -1.05 12.83 1.27
C LEU A 94 -1.79 11.60 0.76
N LEU A 95 -2.74 11.08 1.56
CA LEU A 95 -3.55 9.93 1.19
C LEU A 95 -4.39 10.21 -0.06
N VAL A 96 -5.23 11.26 -0.05
CA VAL A 96 -6.11 11.56 -1.18
C VAL A 96 -5.29 11.93 -2.42
N ARG A 97 -4.21 12.70 -2.28
CA ARG A 97 -3.31 13.02 -3.41
C ARG A 97 -2.66 11.77 -3.98
N GLY A 98 -2.24 10.84 -3.13
CA GLY A 98 -1.71 9.54 -3.53
C GLY A 98 -2.74 8.70 -4.30
N LEU A 99 -3.99 8.69 -3.85
CA LEU A 99 -5.09 7.99 -4.53
C LEU A 99 -5.44 8.63 -5.89
N ILE A 100 -5.43 9.97 -6.00
CA ILE A 100 -5.63 10.64 -7.30
C ILE A 100 -4.51 10.27 -8.27
N ARG A 101 -3.26 10.34 -7.83
CA ARG A 101 -2.09 9.96 -8.64
C ARG A 101 -2.13 8.49 -9.04
N TYR A 102 -2.62 7.64 -8.16
CA TYR A 102 -2.85 6.23 -8.46
C TYR A 102 -3.85 6.08 -9.62
N ARG A 103 -4.99 6.76 -9.58
CA ARG A 103 -5.96 6.72 -10.70
C ARG A 103 -5.43 7.31 -12.00
N GLN A 104 -4.49 8.24 -11.92
CA GLN A 104 -3.84 8.86 -13.07
C GLN A 104 -2.65 8.05 -13.62
N ALA A 105 -2.44 6.81 -13.14
CA ALA A 105 -1.28 5.99 -13.49
C ALA A 105 0.09 6.62 -13.16
N MET A 106 0.12 7.57 -12.22
CA MET A 106 1.36 8.20 -11.75
C MET A 106 1.98 7.38 -10.62
N TRP A 107 2.32 6.11 -10.90
CA TRP A 107 2.60 5.07 -9.90
C TRP A 107 3.70 5.46 -8.92
N ARG A 108 4.79 6.06 -9.42
CA ARG A 108 5.91 6.49 -8.57
C ARG A 108 5.50 7.58 -7.60
N GLN A 109 4.78 8.61 -8.05
CA GLN A 109 4.32 9.67 -7.16
C GLN A 109 3.22 9.18 -6.22
N ALA A 110 2.33 8.30 -6.70
CA ALA A 110 1.29 7.67 -5.89
C ALA A 110 1.90 6.86 -4.73
N PHE A 111 2.88 6.00 -5.03
CA PHE A 111 3.60 5.23 -4.03
C PHE A 111 4.25 6.13 -2.96
N LEU A 112 4.96 7.17 -3.38
CA LEU A 112 5.63 8.09 -2.45
C LEU A 112 4.63 8.80 -1.52
N ASP A 113 3.50 9.25 -2.05
CA ASP A 113 2.46 9.89 -1.25
C ASP A 113 1.78 8.92 -0.29
N LEU A 114 1.40 7.73 -0.78
CA LEU A 114 0.75 6.70 0.03
C LEU A 114 1.69 6.16 1.12
N GLN A 115 2.98 6.02 0.84
CA GLN A 115 3.99 5.65 1.83
C GLN A 115 4.12 6.73 2.91
N ARG A 116 4.18 8.01 2.52
CA ARG A 116 4.26 9.12 3.48
C ARG A 116 2.99 9.23 4.33
N ALA A 117 1.83 9.01 3.73
CA ALA A 117 0.55 8.95 4.43
C ALA A 117 0.52 7.77 5.42
N TYR A 118 0.98 6.58 5.00
CA TYR A 118 1.09 5.38 5.85
C TYR A 118 1.99 5.61 7.07
N ALA A 119 3.11 6.29 6.89
CA ALA A 119 4.04 6.62 7.97
C ALA A 119 3.42 7.57 9.02
N ARG A 120 2.42 8.38 8.63
CA ARG A 120 1.80 9.41 9.47
C ARG A 120 0.32 9.13 9.77
N ARG A 121 -0.14 7.88 9.58
CA ARG A 121 -1.56 7.46 9.49
C ARG A 121 -2.37 7.52 10.81
N HIS A 122 -2.15 8.49 11.68
CA HIS A 122 -2.88 8.61 12.93
C HIS A 122 -4.40 8.65 12.66
N GLY A 123 -5.13 7.61 13.09
CA GLY A 123 -6.58 7.48 12.89
C GLY A 123 -7.04 6.74 11.63
N TYR A 124 -6.14 6.30 10.74
CA TYR A 124 -6.51 5.47 9.57
C TYR A 124 -6.28 3.97 9.80
N PRO A 125 -7.10 3.09 9.19
CA PRO A 125 -6.94 1.65 9.32
C PRO A 125 -5.57 1.19 8.79
N LYS A 126 -4.75 0.61 9.68
CA LYS A 126 -3.36 0.22 9.35
C LYS A 126 -3.29 -0.76 8.18
N ASP A 127 -4.17 -1.75 8.16
CA ASP A 127 -4.13 -2.81 7.14
C ASP A 127 -4.58 -2.26 5.78
N ALA A 128 -5.65 -1.46 5.72
CA ALA A 128 -6.07 -0.81 4.49
C ALA A 128 -4.96 0.09 3.93
N MET A 129 -4.37 0.96 4.76
CA MET A 129 -3.26 1.82 4.33
C MET A 129 -2.05 1.02 3.83
N ARG A 130 -1.75 -0.13 4.46
CA ARG A 130 -0.70 -1.04 3.99
C ARG A 130 -1.05 -1.60 2.61
N THR A 131 -2.30 -2.01 2.40
CA THR A 131 -2.74 -2.51 1.10
C THR A 131 -2.67 -1.44 0.01
N LEU A 132 -2.99 -0.18 0.31
CA LEU A 132 -2.86 0.91 -0.66
C LEU A 132 -1.41 1.09 -1.12
N VAL A 133 -0.45 1.03 -0.19
CA VAL A 133 0.99 1.07 -0.53
C VAL A 133 1.38 -0.13 -1.39
N TRP A 134 0.83 -1.31 -1.08
CA TRP A 134 1.02 -2.53 -1.89
C TRP A 134 0.46 -2.40 -3.31
N ALA A 135 -0.74 -1.86 -3.47
CA ALA A 135 -1.33 -1.62 -4.78
C ALA A 135 -0.41 -0.73 -5.64
N ALA A 136 0.06 0.38 -5.05
CA ALA A 136 0.91 1.34 -5.75
C ALA A 136 2.28 0.78 -6.13
N ILE A 137 2.93 0.00 -5.25
CA ILE A 137 4.23 -0.62 -5.59
C ILE A 137 4.06 -1.73 -6.64
N ARG A 138 2.97 -2.52 -6.58
CA ARG A 138 2.70 -3.54 -7.60
C ARG A 138 2.44 -2.95 -8.97
N ARG A 139 1.68 -1.84 -9.05
CA ARG A 139 1.52 -1.11 -10.30
C ARG A 139 2.85 -0.56 -10.81
N LEU A 140 3.67 0.02 -9.94
CA LEU A 140 4.99 0.53 -10.31
C LEU A 140 5.93 -0.58 -10.82
N GLU A 141 5.90 -1.76 -10.23
CA GLU A 141 6.65 -2.94 -10.68
C GLU A 141 6.20 -3.38 -12.08
N LEU A 142 4.90 -3.44 -12.33
CA LEU A 142 4.35 -3.89 -13.62
C LEU A 142 4.59 -2.90 -14.77
N ASP A 143 4.49 -1.59 -14.51
CA ASP A 143 4.66 -0.54 -15.53
C ASP A 143 6.14 -0.12 -15.71
N GLY A 144 7.02 -0.52 -14.79
CA GLY A 144 8.45 -0.22 -14.85
C GLY A 144 9.29 -1.25 -15.61
N ASP A 145 8.65 -2.31 -16.13
CA ASP A 145 9.26 -3.40 -16.88
C ASP A 145 9.19 -3.20 -18.43
N ASP A 146 8.68 -2.06 -18.90
CA ASP A 146 8.71 -1.61 -20.31
C ASP A 146 9.88 -0.65 -20.60
#